data_AF-A0A531CTA9-F1
#
_entry.id   AF-A0A531CTA9-F1
#
_cell.length_a   1.000
_cell.length_b   1.000
_cell.length_c   1.000
_cell.angle_alpha   90.00
_cell.angle_beta   90.00
_cell.angle_gamma   90.00
#
_symmetry.space_group_name_H-M   'P 1'
#
loop_
_entity.id
_entity.type
_entity.pdbx_description
1 polymer ?
#
loop_
_entity_poly.entity_id
_entity_poly.type
_entity_poly.pdbx_seq_one_letter_code
_entity_poly.pdbx_strand_id
1 'polypeptide(L)'
;MPAFFVPAASDLKQAKQVLEAVAKFNHLKDPDCFYSINYTHNSKRERATVGEHHVVNGEVVIFILKAADGGGPYLICTENRGVARGGPILADGTWHTTAVPFTNEGT
;
A
#
# COMPACT_ATOMS: atom_id res chain seq x y z
N MET A 1 -5.26 11.06 -9.90
CA MET A 1 -5.07 10.31 -8.64
C MET A 1 -6.46 10.05 -8.08
N PRO A 2 -6.77 8.86 -7.53
CA PRO A 2 -8.08 8.59 -6.95
C PRO A 2 -8.18 9.07 -5.50
N ALA A 3 -9.40 9.32 -5.01
CA ALA A 3 -9.66 9.61 -3.61
C ALA A 3 -9.18 8.46 -2.71
N PHE A 4 -8.72 8.80 -1.51
CA PHE A 4 -8.33 7.78 -0.53
C PHE A 4 -9.52 6.89 -0.17
N PHE A 5 -9.33 5.58 -0.32
CA PHE A 5 -10.29 4.56 0.09
C PHE A 5 -9.55 3.32 0.58
N VAL A 6 -10.24 2.47 1.32
CA VAL A 6 -9.74 1.18 1.79
C VAL A 6 -10.75 0.11 1.39
N PRO A 7 -10.32 -1.00 0.75
CA PRO A 7 -11.24 -2.07 0.37
C PRO A 7 -12.05 -2.57 1.57
N ALA A 8 -13.35 -2.78 1.37
CA ALA A 8 -14.32 -3.19 2.38
C ALA A 8 -14.53 -2.23 3.58
N ALA A 9 -13.92 -1.03 3.59
CA ALA A 9 -14.29 0.01 4.54
C ALA A 9 -15.64 0.64 4.15
N SER A 10 -16.53 0.82 5.13
CA SER A 10 -17.87 1.38 4.95
C SER A 10 -17.85 2.91 4.92
N ASP A 11 -16.85 3.53 5.53
CA ASP A 11 -16.67 4.98 5.58
C ASP A 11 -15.20 5.39 5.79
N LEU A 12 -14.93 6.69 5.68
CA LEU A 12 -13.60 7.27 5.84
C LEU A 12 -13.03 7.08 7.27
N LYS A 13 -13.88 7.04 8.30
CA LYS A 13 -13.45 6.86 9.69
C LYS A 13 -12.91 5.44 9.88
N GLN A 14 -13.61 4.44 9.38
CA GLN A 14 -13.15 3.06 9.37
C GLN A 14 -11.87 2.93 8.55
N ALA A 15 -11.82 3.52 7.36
CA ALA A 15 -10.62 3.51 6.52
C ALA A 15 -9.38 4.06 7.27
N LYS A 16 -9.52 5.18 7.99
CA LYS A 16 -8.46 5.76 8.83
C LYS A 16 -8.06 4.86 9.99
N GLN A 17 -9.02 4.24 10.69
CA GLN A 17 -8.73 3.29 11.77
C GLN A 17 -7.95 2.07 11.28
N VAL A 18 -8.31 1.54 10.12
CA VAL A 18 -7.59 0.41 9.52
C VAL A 18 -6.18 0.86 9.10
N LEU A 19 -6.03 2.04 8.49
CA LEU A 19 -4.71 2.59 8.15
C LEU A 19 -3.81 2.71 9.38
N GLU A 20 -4.33 3.25 10.48
CA GLU A 20 -3.57 3.40 11.73
C GLU A 20 -3.11 2.04 12.28
N ALA A 21 -4.02 1.06 12.31
CA ALA A 21 -3.70 -0.30 12.77
C ALA A 21 -2.65 -0.99 11.88
N VAL A 22 -2.78 -0.86 10.55
CA VAL A 22 -1.83 -1.42 9.58
C VAL A 22 -0.48 -0.71 9.66
N ALA A 23 -0.45 0.62 9.76
CA ALA A 23 0.77 1.38 9.92
C ALA A 23 1.52 0.93 11.19
N LYS A 24 0.82 0.82 12.32
CA LYS A 24 1.38 0.33 13.57
C LYS A 24 1.91 -1.10 13.46
N PHE A 25 1.17 -2.00 12.82
CA PHE A 25 1.59 -3.39 12.60
C PHE A 25 2.89 -3.49 11.79
N ASN A 26 3.08 -2.59 10.83
CA ASN A 26 4.29 -2.53 10.00
C ASN A 26 5.36 -1.59 10.55
N HIS A 27 5.22 -1.10 11.79
CA HIS A 27 6.15 -0.18 12.43
C HIS A 27 6.39 1.13 11.65
N LEU A 28 5.38 1.59 10.92
CA LEU A 28 5.40 2.85 10.19
C LEU A 28 4.80 3.96 11.05
N LYS A 29 5.43 5.14 11.00
CA LYS A 29 4.90 6.39 11.56
C LYS A 29 4.47 7.29 10.41
N ASP A 30 3.20 7.71 10.43
CA ASP A 30 2.58 8.63 9.48
C ASP A 30 2.91 8.30 7.99
N PRO A 31 2.69 7.07 7.51
CA PRO A 31 3.17 6.66 6.19
C PRO A 31 2.44 7.36 5.04
N ASP A 32 3.17 7.55 3.94
CA ASP A 32 2.58 7.92 2.66
C ASP A 32 1.75 6.77 2.10
N CYS A 33 0.59 7.09 1.55
CA CYS A 33 -0.36 6.12 1.00
C CYS A 33 -0.46 6.26 -0.52
N PHE A 34 -0.34 5.14 -1.23
CA PHE A 34 -0.36 5.09 -2.69
C PHE A 34 -1.51 4.22 -3.19
N TYR A 35 -2.14 4.67 -4.28
CA TYR A 35 -3.17 3.93 -4.97
C TYR A 35 -2.61 2.76 -5.76
N SER A 36 -1.52 2.99 -6.50
CA SER A 36 -0.88 1.95 -7.30
C SER A 36 0.61 2.20 -7.47
N ILE A 37 1.38 1.13 -7.64
CA ILE A 37 2.80 1.21 -8.04
C ILE A 37 3.09 0.28 -9.21
N ASN A 38 3.98 0.70 -10.10
CA ASN A 38 4.62 -0.19 -11.08
C ASN A 38 6.05 -0.44 -10.63
N TYR A 39 6.40 -1.70 -10.47
CA TYR A 39 7.67 -2.13 -9.89
C TYR A 39 8.24 -3.32 -10.65
N THR A 40 9.49 -3.68 -10.37
CA THR A 40 10.12 -4.85 -10.97
C THR A 40 10.11 -6.01 -9.99
N HIS A 41 9.62 -7.16 -10.42
CA HIS A 41 9.64 -8.41 -9.66
C HIS A 41 10.09 -9.54 -10.58
N ASN A 42 11.12 -10.31 -10.21
CA ASN A 42 11.68 -11.38 -11.03
C ASN A 42 11.95 -10.97 -12.49
N SER A 43 12.57 -9.80 -12.67
CA SER A 43 12.90 -9.19 -13.97
C SER A 43 11.68 -8.83 -14.85
N LYS A 44 10.46 -8.88 -14.30
CA LYS A 44 9.23 -8.46 -14.98
C LYS A 44 8.68 -7.18 -14.38
N ARG A 45 8.07 -6.36 -15.24
CA ARG A 45 7.31 -5.18 -14.80
C ARG A 45 5.95 -5.63 -14.34
N GLU A 46 5.68 -5.41 -13.06
CA GLU A 46 4.43 -5.76 -12.41
C GLU A 46 3.75 -4.49 -11.90
N ARG A 47 2.44 -4.61 -11.65
CA ARG A 47 1.62 -3.54 -11.08
C ARG A 47 0.86 -4.05 -9.86
N ALA A 48 0.86 -3.26 -8.80
CA ALA A 48 -0.02 -3.45 -7.65
C ALA A 48 -0.96 -2.25 -7.56
N THR A 49 -2.26 -2.52 -7.36
CA THR A 49 -3.32 -1.51 -7.25
C THR A 49 -4.19 -1.84 -6.04
N VAL A 50 -4.47 -0.86 -5.18
CA VAL A 50 -5.39 -1.04 -4.05
C VAL A 50 -6.77 -1.48 -4.56
N GLY A 51 -7.31 -2.56 -3.97
CA GLY A 51 -8.57 -3.19 -4.36
C GLY A 51 -8.45 -4.28 -5.43
N GLU A 52 -7.30 -4.46 -6.06
CA GLU A 52 -7.04 -5.55 -7.03
C GLU A 52 -6.27 -6.70 -6.39
N HIS A 53 -6.32 -7.88 -7.03
CA HIS A 53 -5.53 -9.04 -6.61
C HIS A 53 -4.06 -8.88 -6.99
N HIS A 54 -3.17 -9.11 -6.03
CA HIS A 54 -1.73 -9.02 -6.25
C HIS A 54 -1.18 -10.27 -6.95
N VAL A 55 -0.30 -10.09 -7.94
CA VAL A 55 0.21 -11.18 -8.79
C VAL A 55 0.99 -12.27 -8.03
N VAL A 56 1.64 -11.93 -6.91
CA VAL A 56 2.51 -12.87 -6.17
C VAL A 56 1.73 -13.88 -5.32
N ASN A 57 0.63 -13.46 -4.70
CA ASN A 57 -0.12 -14.29 -3.74
C ASN A 57 -1.62 -14.40 -4.05
N GLY A 58 -2.12 -13.67 -5.05
CA GLY A 58 -3.54 -13.67 -5.42
C GLY A 58 -4.46 -13.02 -4.40
N GLU A 59 -3.93 -12.33 -3.39
CA GLU A 59 -4.72 -11.67 -2.35
C GLU A 59 -5.05 -10.22 -2.72
N VAL A 60 -6.15 -9.69 -2.18
CA VAL A 60 -6.52 -8.29 -2.42
C VAL A 60 -5.49 -7.35 -1.77
N VAL A 61 -5.00 -6.38 -2.55
CA VAL A 61 -4.15 -5.30 -2.03
C VAL A 61 -5.02 -4.34 -1.22
N ILE A 62 -4.74 -4.23 0.07
CA ILE A 62 -5.47 -3.35 0.99
C ILE A 62 -4.80 -1.98 1.08
N PHE A 63 -3.47 -1.95 1.16
CA PHE A 63 -2.69 -0.71 1.18
C PHE A 63 -1.39 -0.85 0.39
N ILE A 64 -0.91 0.27 -0.14
CA ILE A 64 0.47 0.42 -0.57
C ILE A 64 1.04 1.60 0.22
N LEU A 65 2.02 1.32 1.08
CA LEU A 65 2.56 2.28 2.04
C LEU A 65 4.03 2.54 1.80
N LYS A 66 4.52 3.69 2.25
CA LYS A 66 5.94 4.00 2.35
C LYS A 66 6.21 4.84 3.59
N ALA A 67 7.39 4.70 4.18
CA ALA A 67 7.80 5.59 5.26
C ALA A 67 7.86 7.05 4.75
N ALA A 68 7.33 8.00 5.52
CA ALA A 68 7.25 9.40 5.13
C ALA A 68 8.61 10.11 5.02
N ASP A 69 9.67 9.54 5.58
CA ASP A 69 11.04 10.00 5.34
C ASP A 69 11.54 9.67 3.91
N GLY A 70 10.70 9.02 3.10
CA GLY A 70 11.03 8.59 1.74
C GLY A 70 11.98 7.40 1.69
N GLY A 71 12.44 6.91 2.85
CA GLY A 71 13.36 5.79 2.97
C GLY A 71 12.72 4.45 2.61
N GLY A 72 13.58 3.46 2.37
CA GLY A 72 13.18 2.05 2.28
C GLY A 72 12.29 1.66 1.09
N PRO A 73 11.79 0.41 1.09
CA PRO A 73 10.91 -0.11 0.05
C PRO A 73 9.48 0.43 0.17
N TYR A 74 8.68 0.25 -0.89
CA TYR A 74 7.23 0.27 -0.77
C TYR A 74 6.74 -1.02 -0.11
N LEU A 75 5.75 -0.89 0.76
CA LEU A 75 5.10 -1.99 1.46
C LEU A 75 3.74 -2.23 0.82
N ILE A 76 3.64 -3.30 0.04
CA ILE A 76 2.37 -3.75 -0.53
C ILE A 76 1.72 -4.68 0.51
N CYS A 77 0.70 -4.15 1.18
CA CYS A 77 -0.06 -4.85 2.20
C CYS A 77 -1.28 -5.51 1.56
N THR A 78 -1.39 -6.83 1.73
CA THR A 78 -2.53 -7.65 1.28
C THR A 78 -3.22 -8.28 2.48
N GLU A 79 -4.38 -8.90 2.27
CA GLU A 79 -5.21 -9.48 3.35
C GLU A 79 -4.41 -10.22 4.43
N ASN A 80 -3.49 -11.14 4.03
CA ASN A 80 -2.67 -11.89 4.98
C ASN A 80 -1.23 -11.39 5.10
N ARG A 81 -0.80 -10.35 4.39
CA ARG A 81 0.58 -9.85 4.44
C ARG A 81 0.64 -8.39 4.77
N GLY A 82 1.20 -8.05 5.94
CA GLY A 82 1.24 -6.67 6.41
C GLY A 82 -0.12 -6.15 6.92
N VAL A 83 -1.18 -6.95 6.89
CA VAL A 83 -2.50 -6.61 7.47
C VAL A 83 -2.85 -7.57 8.60
N ALA A 84 -3.26 -8.81 8.30
CA ALA A 84 -3.66 -9.76 9.34
C ALA A 84 -2.46 -10.47 9.98
N ARG A 85 -1.40 -10.73 9.21
CA ARG A 85 -0.20 -11.46 9.65
C ARG A 85 0.96 -11.21 8.70
N GLY A 86 2.13 -11.75 9.06
CA GLY A 86 3.34 -11.75 8.22
C GLY A 86 3.85 -10.36 7.82
N GLY A 87 5.02 -10.32 7.20
CA GLY A 87 5.54 -9.08 6.60
C GLY A 87 4.85 -8.76 5.26
N PRO A 88 4.76 -7.47 4.89
CA PRO A 88 4.22 -7.03 3.60
C PRO A 88 5.10 -7.51 2.45
N ILE A 89 4.56 -7.44 1.23
CA ILE A 89 5.37 -7.67 0.03
C ILE A 89 6.18 -6.40 -0.23
N LEU A 90 7.50 -6.54 -0.32
CA LEU A 90 8.40 -5.40 -0.52
C LEU A 90 8.65 -5.18 -2.01
N ALA A 91 8.41 -3.95 -2.46
CA ALA A 91 8.81 -3.47 -3.77
C ALA A 91 9.90 -2.40 -3.62
N ASP A 92 10.93 -2.41 -4.48
CA ASP A 92 12.03 -1.47 -4.34
C ASP A 92 11.52 -0.01 -4.42
N GLY A 93 12.15 0.89 -3.66
CA GLY A 93 11.87 2.32 -3.65
C GLY A 93 12.77 3.15 -4.57
N THR A 94 13.43 2.52 -5.54
CA THR A 94 14.36 3.15 -6.48
C THR A 94 13.61 3.86 -7.61
N TRP A 95 14.36 4.57 -8.46
CA TRP A 95 13.84 5.31 -9.60
C TRP A 95 13.13 4.44 -10.65
N HIS A 96 13.29 3.11 -10.62
CA HIS A 96 12.54 2.20 -11.48
C HIS A 96 11.08 2.00 -11.04
N THR A 97 10.75 2.33 -9.79
CA THR A 97 9.39 2.20 -9.27
C THR A 97 8.64 3.52 -9.43
N THR A 98 7.53 3.48 -10.15
CA THR A 98 6.63 4.64 -10.29
C THR A 98 5.40 4.43 -9.44
N ALA A 99 5.01 5.45 -8.69
CA ALA A 99 3.88 5.40 -7.76
C ALA A 99 2.84 6.46 -8.10
N VAL A 100 1.58 6.09 -7.92
CA VAL A 100 0.43 6.99 -8.02
C VAL A 100 -0.11 7.18 -6.60
N PRO A 101 0.07 8.35 -5.98
CA PRO A 101 -0.52 8.63 -4.68
C PRO A 101 -2.04 8.72 -4.78
N PHE A 102 -2.72 8.61 -3.63
CA PHE A 102 -4.11 9.04 -3.53
C PHE A 102 -4.20 10.57 -3.63
N THR A 103 -5.38 11.12 -3.96
CA THR A 103 -5.62 12.56 -3.84
C THR A 103 -5.73 12.95 -2.37
N ASN A 104 -5.15 14.10 -2.03
CA ASN A 104 -5.48 14.84 -0.83
C ASN A 104 -6.83 15.53 -1.05
N GLU A 105 -7.94 14.79 -0.95
CA GLU A 105 -9.26 15.42 -0.91
C GLU A 105 -9.48 16.03 0.47
N GLY A 106 -9.22 17.34 0.59
CA GLY A 106 -9.78 18.23 1.61
C GLY A 106 -9.10 18.24 2.99
N THR A 107 -8.25 19.24 3.20
CA THR A 107 -8.11 19.90 4.51
C THR A 107 -9.35 20.78 4.76
#